data_AF-A0A133NNZ8-F1
#
_entry.id   AF-A0A133NNZ8-F1
#
_cell.length_a   1.000
_cell.length_b   1.000
_cell.length_c   1.000
_cell.angle_alpha   90.00
_cell.angle_beta   90.00
_cell.angle_gamma   90.00
#
_symmetry.space_group_name_H-M   'P 1'
#
loop_
_entity.id
_entity.type
_entity.pdbx_description
1 polymer ?
#
loop_
_entity_poly.entity_id
_entity_poly.type
_entity_poly.pdbx_seq_one_letter_code
_entity_poly.pdbx_strand_id
1 'polypeptide(L)' 'MVACDYSCQQPQPTPQQQQQPQQLPLVHPGSFCSTSGQQGVTIKESLMVCKEGVNDGRLRWRKAQ' A
#
# COMPACT_ATOMS: atom_id res chain seq x y z
N MET A 1 -34.96 -39.17 16.42
CA MET A 1 -34.16 -39.67 15.27
C MET A 1 -33.70 -38.45 14.50
N VAL A 2 -32.39 -38.23 14.41
CA VAL A 2 -31.79 -37.10 13.70
C VAL A 2 -31.66 -37.48 12.23
N ALA A 3 -32.15 -36.64 11.32
CA ALA A 3 -31.81 -36.71 9.90
C ALA A 3 -31.54 -35.28 9.41
N CYS A 4 -30.26 -34.95 9.25
CA CYS A 4 -29.82 -33.75 8.54
C CYS A 4 -30.08 -33.98 7.05
N ASP A 5 -30.99 -33.23 6.45
CA ASP A 5 -31.19 -33.21 4.99
C ASP A 5 -30.11 -32.31 4.36
N TYR A 6 -29.24 -32.95 3.60
CA TYR A 6 -27.96 -32.44 3.12
C TYR A 6 -28.12 -31.31 2.09
N SER A 7 -27.95 -30.07 2.53
CA SER A 7 -27.53 -28.95 1.67
C SER A 7 -26.44 -28.15 2.37
N CYS A 8 -25.39 -28.83 2.82
CA CYS A 8 -24.15 -28.17 3.23
C CYS A 8 -23.42 -27.70 1.97
N GLN A 9 -23.71 -26.50 1.49
CA GLN A 9 -22.82 -25.79 0.57
C GLN A 9 -21.50 -25.55 1.30
N GLN A 10 -20.49 -26.34 0.97
CA GLN A 10 -19.14 -26.16 1.49
C GLN A 10 -18.61 -24.81 0.97
N PRO A 11 -18.22 -23.85 1.84
CA PRO A 11 -17.66 -22.60 1.40
C PRO A 11 -16.35 -22.90 0.66
N GLN A 12 -16.30 -22.51 -0.62
CA GLN A 12 -15.09 -22.61 -1.42
C GLN A 12 -14.00 -21.74 -0.76
N PRO A 13 -12.80 -22.26 -0.48
CA PRO A 13 -11.72 -21.44 0.03
C PRO A 13 -11.39 -20.39 -1.03
N THR A 14 -11.64 -19.12 -0.70
CA THR A 14 -11.11 -18.00 -1.48
C THR A 14 -9.59 -18.14 -1.45
N PRO A 15 -8.88 -18.04 -2.59
CA PRO A 15 -7.43 -17.99 -2.55
C PRO A 15 -7.04 -16.83 -1.64
N GLN A 16 -6.47 -17.15 -0.47
CA GLN A 16 -5.84 -16.18 0.40
C GLN A 16 -4.75 -15.54 -0.43
N GLN A 17 -5.00 -14.32 -0.92
CA GLN A 17 -3.93 -13.45 -1.40
C GLN A 17 -3.02 -13.27 -0.20
N GLN A 18 -1.93 -14.05 -0.17
CA GLN A 18 -0.85 -13.87 0.77
C GLN A 18 -0.46 -12.40 0.65
N GLN A 19 -0.71 -11.61 1.71
CA GLN A 19 -0.29 -10.22 1.78
C GLN A 19 1.23 -10.24 1.74
N GLN A 20 1.79 -10.13 0.53
CA GLN A 20 3.22 -9.90 0.39
C GLN A 20 3.54 -8.63 1.17
N PRO A 21 4.63 -8.63 1.96
CA PRO A 21 5.10 -7.41 2.60
C PRO A 21 5.19 -6.33 1.52
N GLN A 22 4.41 -5.27 1.66
CA GLN A 22 4.40 -4.16 0.71
C GLN A 22 5.75 -3.46 0.87
N GLN A 23 6.72 -3.83 0.05
CA GLN A 23 8.02 -3.18 0.02
C GLN A 23 7.80 -1.76 -0.50
N LEU A 24 8.21 -0.76 0.28
CA LEU A 24 8.14 0.62 -0.14
C LEU A 24 9.09 0.84 -1.33
N PRO A 25 8.67 1.58 -2.36
CA PRO A 25 9.53 1.88 -3.49
C PRO A 25 10.74 2.71 -3.04
N LEU A 26 11.88 2.50 -3.70
CA LEU A 26 13.05 3.35 -3.54
C LEU A 26 12.81 4.69 -4.26
N VAL A 27 12.94 5.81 -3.55
CA VAL A 27 12.64 7.16 -4.05
C VAL A 27 13.73 8.16 -3.74
N HIS A 28 13.79 9.23 -4.54
CA HIS A 28 14.71 10.35 -4.35
C HIS A 28 14.00 11.57 -3.76
N PRO A 29 14.60 12.25 -2.77
CA PRO A 29 14.04 13.48 -2.21
C PRO A 29 13.81 14.57 -3.28
N GLY A 30 12.64 15.20 -3.26
CA GLY A 30 12.28 16.29 -4.16
C GLY A 30 11.86 15.88 -5.58
N SER A 31 12.04 14.60 -5.95
CA SER A 31 11.52 14.06 -7.22
C SER A 31 10.01 14.06 -7.25
N PHE A 32 9.43 14.10 -8.46
CA PHE A 32 7.99 14.03 -8.64
C PHE A 32 7.44 12.66 -8.26
N CYS A 33 6.17 12.65 -7.86
CA CYS A 33 5.41 11.45 -7.50
C CYS A 33 3.98 11.57 -8.03
N SER A 34 3.32 10.43 -8.22
CA SER A 34 2.03 10.39 -8.90
C SER A 34 0.83 10.56 -7.97
N THR A 35 0.96 10.10 -6.72
CA THR A 35 -0.19 10.00 -5.79
C THR A 35 0.15 10.61 -4.44
N SER A 36 -0.61 11.64 -4.05
CA SER A 36 -0.51 12.22 -2.71
C SER A 36 -0.69 11.15 -1.63
N GLY A 37 0.13 11.20 -0.58
CA GLY A 37 0.12 10.22 0.51
C GLY A 37 0.86 8.92 0.22
N GLN A 38 1.30 8.66 -1.02
CA GLN A 38 2.15 7.51 -1.31
C GLN A 38 3.41 7.55 -0.44
N GLN A 39 3.84 6.39 0.05
CA GLN A 39 5.06 6.24 0.83
C GLN A 39 6.17 5.65 -0.02
N GLY A 40 7.40 6.04 0.27
CA GLY A 40 8.62 5.50 -0.32
C GLY A 40 9.75 5.57 0.68
N VAL A 41 10.88 4.93 0.37
CA VAL A 41 12.09 4.98 1.18
C VAL A 41 13.27 5.44 0.33
N THR A 42 14.22 6.14 0.93
CA THR A 42 15.50 6.44 0.26
C THR A 42 16.48 5.28 0.42
N ILE A 43 17.60 5.31 -0.28
CA ILE A 43 18.70 4.33 -0.11
C ILE A 43 19.30 4.35 1.30
N LYS A 44 19.10 5.44 2.05
CA LYS A 44 19.49 5.61 3.45
C LYS A 44 18.34 5.25 4.41
N GLU A 45 17.36 4.47 3.94
CA GLU A 45 16.18 4.02 4.69
C GLU A 45 15.33 5.15 5.32
N SER A 46 15.48 6.38 4.83
CA SER A 46 14.63 7.49 5.28
C SER A 46 13.25 7.40 4.64
N LEU A 47 12.21 7.41 5.46
CA LEU A 47 10.82 7.40 5.02
C LEU A 47 10.45 8.72 4.33
N MET A 48 9.75 8.59 3.22
CA MET A 48 9.29 9.69 2.37
C MET A 48 7.78 9.58 2.15
N VAL A 49 7.12 10.73 2.04
CA VAL A 49 5.71 10.84 1.66
C VAL A 49 5.58 11.79 0.48
N CYS A 50 4.82 11.37 -0.52
CA CYS A 50 4.42 12.22 -1.64
C CYS A 50 3.43 13.27 -1.15
N LYS A 51 3.77 14.55 -1.23
CA LYS A 51 2.87 15.66 -0.87
C LYS A 51 2.99 16.79 -1.88
N GLU A 52 1.92 17.56 -2.02
CA GLU A 52 1.94 18.78 -2.83
C GLU A 52 2.93 19.79 -2.22
N GLY A 53 3.65 20.48 -3.10
CA GLY A 53 4.47 21.60 -2.69
C GLY A 53 3.63 22.82 -2.34
N VAL A 54 3.96 23.46 -1.21
CA VAL A 54 3.29 24.68 -0.71
C VAL A 54 3.29 25.80 -1.75
N ASN A 55 4.30 25.86 -2.61
CA ASN A 55 4.51 26.99 -3.53
C ASN A 55 4.03 26.73 -4.96
N ASP A 56 3.88 25.47 -5.37
CA ASP A 56 3.70 25.11 -6.77
C ASP A 56 2.61 24.06 -7.01
N GLY A 57 1.98 23.52 -5.97
CA GLY A 57 0.92 22.51 -6.08
C GLY A 57 1.39 21.18 -6.69
N ARG A 58 2.68 21.02 -6.99
CA ARG A 58 3.20 19.80 -7.62
C ARG A 58 3.55 18.77 -6.56
N LEU A 59 3.13 17.54 -6.82
CA LEU A 59 3.45 16.38 -5.98
C LEU A 59 4.94 16.05 -6.06
N ARG A 60 5.61 16.08 -4.91
CA ARG A 60 7.02 15.70 -4.79
C ARG A 60 7.27 14.88 -3.53
N TRP A 61 8.28 14.03 -3.57
CA TRP A 61 8.73 13.27 -2.41
C TRP A 61 9.32 14.20 -1.34
N ARG A 62 8.69 14.20 -0.17
CA ARG A 62 9.15 14.95 1.02
C ARG A 62 9.45 13.99 2.15
N LYS A 63 10.38 14.37 3.04
CA LYS A 63 10.69 13.59 4.24
C LYS A 63 9.41 13.41 5.07
N ALA A 64 9.13 12.19 5.51
CA ALA A 64 8.11 11.96 6.52
C ALA A 64 8.59 12.63 7.82
N GLN A 65 7.77 13.53 8.38
CA GLN A 65 8.07 14.22 9.63
C GLN A 65 8.01 13.25 10.80
#